data_AF-A0A7Y6BVP3-F1
#
_entry.id   AF-A0A7Y6BVP3-F1
#
_cell.length_a   1.000
_cell.length_b   1.000
_cell.length_c   1.000
_cell.angle_alpha   90.00
_cell.angle_beta   90.00
_cell.angle_gamma   90.00
#
_symmetry.space_group_name_H-M   'P 1'
#
loop_
_entity.id
_entity.type
_entity.pdbx_description
1 polymer ?
#
loop_
_entity_poly.entity_id
_entity_poly.type
_entity_poly.pdbx_seq_one_letter_code
_entity_poly.pdbx_strand_id
1 'polypeptide(L)'
;MVIYTCPYCGVELKSENGAYYCCFCEMSITTEDAQENGERKQIPFLLSNVTSSDAEENTIQLMQRSTNDLILMLRLVRQKRANFYNYLRVLNKANEEQSDYQEHAAISGKDYEYWTRKAWVLENILRDRTGVFPEKITDDYLLSLSRRADKINGKSMKIRAKKQTIKDTQG
;
A
#
# COMPACT_ATOMS: atom_id res chain seq x y z
N MET A 1 -18.24 -0.01 -29.38
CA MET A 1 -19.05 -0.89 -28.52
C MET A 1 -18.28 -1.08 -27.23
N VAL A 2 -18.87 -0.75 -26.09
CA VAL A 2 -18.25 -0.97 -24.77
C VAL A 2 -18.44 -2.44 -24.41
N ILE A 3 -17.34 -3.12 -24.07
CA ILE A 3 -17.36 -4.49 -23.56
C ILE A 3 -17.01 -4.44 -22.08
N TYR A 4 -17.85 -5.02 -21.22
CA TYR A 4 -17.56 -5.15 -19.80
C TYR A 4 -16.62 -6.33 -19.57
N THR A 5 -15.58 -6.09 -18.78
CA THR A 5 -14.44 -6.99 -18.58
C THR A 5 -14.10 -7.11 -17.10
N CYS A 6 -13.57 -8.27 -16.72
CA CYS A 6 -13.21 -8.56 -15.35
C CYS A 6 -12.04 -7.66 -14.88
N PRO A 7 -12.12 -7.03 -13.68
CA PRO A 7 -11.07 -6.17 -13.14
C PRO A 7 -9.74 -6.89 -12.88
N TYR A 8 -9.76 -8.24 -12.78
CA TYR A 8 -8.60 -9.04 -12.41
C TYR A 8 -7.89 -9.68 -13.61
N CYS A 9 -8.65 -10.17 -14.61
CA CYS A 9 -8.08 -10.89 -15.74
C CYS A 9 -8.35 -10.26 -17.12
N GLY A 10 -9.25 -9.27 -17.21
CA GLY A 10 -9.59 -8.60 -18.47
C GLY A 10 -10.48 -9.39 -19.43
N VAL A 11 -10.96 -10.59 -19.05
CA VAL A 11 -11.91 -11.38 -19.85
C VAL A 11 -13.29 -10.73 -19.84
N GLU A 12 -14.01 -10.83 -20.96
CA GLU A 12 -15.39 -10.37 -21.11
C GLU A 12 -16.32 -11.04 -20.10
N LEU A 13 -17.15 -10.24 -19.45
CA LEU A 13 -18.07 -10.68 -18.41
C LEU A 13 -19.39 -11.15 -19.01
N LYS A 14 -19.95 -12.23 -18.45
CA LYS A 14 -21.33 -12.64 -18.75
C LYS A 14 -22.29 -11.92 -17.82
N SER A 15 -23.35 -11.36 -18.38
CA SER A 15 -24.45 -10.80 -17.59
C SER A 15 -25.40 -11.92 -17.17
N GLU A 16 -25.60 -12.08 -15.86
CA GLU A 16 -26.53 -13.05 -15.28
C GLU A 16 -27.33 -12.37 -14.16
N ASN A 17 -28.66 -12.32 -14.30
CA ASN A 17 -29.59 -11.83 -13.27
C ASN A 17 -29.24 -10.46 -12.65
N GLY A 18 -28.74 -9.51 -13.45
CA GLY A 18 -28.38 -8.17 -12.99
C GLY A 18 -27.00 -8.06 -12.33
N ALA A 19 -26.21 -9.13 -12.36
CA ALA A 19 -24.81 -9.14 -11.95
C ALA A 19 -23.91 -9.62 -13.10
N TYR A 20 -22.59 -9.47 -12.94
CA TYR A 20 -21.62 -10.06 -13.84
C TYR A 20 -20.95 -11.28 -13.22
N TYR A 21 -20.70 -12.30 -14.05
CA TYR A 21 -19.88 -13.45 -13.66
C TYR A 21 -18.68 -13.58 -14.58
N CYS A 22 -17.49 -13.75 -13.99
CA CYS A 22 -16.25 -14.02 -14.72
C CYS A 22 -15.98 -15.52 -14.71
N CYS A 23 -16.13 -16.19 -15.87
CA CYS A 23 -15.86 -17.63 -15.96
C CYS A 23 -14.38 -17.99 -15.77
N PHE A 24 -13.44 -17.07 -16.02
CA PHE A 24 -12.01 -17.34 -15.85
C PHE A 24 -11.57 -17.24 -14.38
N CYS A 25 -12.05 -16.22 -13.66
CA CYS A 25 -11.76 -16.04 -12.23
C CYS A 25 -12.73 -16.79 -11.32
N GLU A 26 -13.76 -17.41 -11.89
CA GLU A 26 -14.82 -18.14 -11.19
C GLU A 26 -15.50 -17.32 -10.07
N MET A 27 -15.74 -16.04 -10.32
CA MET A 27 -16.28 -15.12 -9.31
C MET A 27 -17.33 -14.16 -9.88
N SER A 28 -18.25 -13.75 -9.00
CA SER A 28 -19.18 -12.66 -9.25
C SER A 28 -18.46 -11.31 -9.18
N ILE A 29 -18.75 -10.44 -10.13
CA ILE A 29 -18.24 -9.08 -10.23
C ILE A 29 -19.44 -8.14 -10.13
N THR A 30 -19.38 -7.17 -9.23
CA THR A 30 -20.45 -6.16 -9.13
C THR A 30 -20.40 -5.21 -10.32
N THR A 31 -21.50 -4.53 -10.57
CA THR A 31 -21.60 -3.53 -11.65
C THR A 31 -20.58 -2.41 -11.50
N GLU A 32 -20.25 -2.03 -10.27
CA GLU A 32 -19.29 -0.96 -9.94
C GLU A 32 -17.84 -1.39 -10.14
N ASP A 33 -17.56 -2.69 -10.00
CA ASP A 33 -16.23 -3.27 -10.16
C ASP A 33 -15.94 -3.77 -11.58
N ALA A 34 -16.96 -3.89 -12.43
CA ALA A 34 -16.78 -4.20 -13.84
C ALA A 34 -15.97 -3.11 -14.56
N GLN A 35 -14.98 -3.51 -15.35
CA GLN A 35 -14.12 -2.58 -16.08
C GLN A 35 -14.50 -2.57 -17.55
N GLU A 36 -14.16 -1.50 -18.26
CA GLU A 36 -14.47 -1.39 -19.68
C GLU A 36 -13.27 -1.76 -20.53
N ASN A 37 -13.51 -2.52 -21.61
CA ASN A 37 -12.56 -2.75 -22.69
C ASN A 37 -11.19 -3.25 -22.22
N GLY A 38 -11.13 -4.06 -21.16
CA GLY A 38 -9.91 -4.63 -20.61
C GLY A 38 -9.07 -3.66 -19.77
N GLU A 39 -9.59 -2.50 -19.40
CA GLU A 39 -8.91 -1.60 -18.45
C GLU A 39 -8.80 -2.23 -17.06
N ARG A 40 -7.82 -1.76 -16.29
CA ARG A 40 -7.63 -2.20 -14.90
C ARG A 40 -8.49 -1.37 -13.97
N LYS A 41 -8.94 -2.00 -12.87
CA LYS A 41 -9.50 -1.29 -11.74
C LYS A 41 -8.52 -0.22 -11.27
N GLN A 42 -8.98 1.02 -11.24
CA GLN A 42 -8.16 2.15 -10.83
C GLN A 42 -7.95 2.10 -9.32
N ILE A 43 -6.70 1.98 -8.90
CA ILE A 43 -6.33 2.03 -7.48
C ILE A 43 -5.51 3.30 -7.28
N PRO A 44 -6.11 4.39 -6.75
CA PRO A 44 -5.39 5.63 -6.53
C PRO A 44 -4.35 5.45 -5.42
N PHE A 45 -3.14 5.97 -5.64
CA PHE A 45 -2.12 6.05 -4.60
C PHE A 45 -1.51 7.45 -4.58
N LEU A 46 -1.99 8.28 -3.63
CA LEU A 46 -1.48 9.62 -3.40
C LEU A 46 -0.63 9.63 -2.13
N LEU A 47 0.52 10.29 -2.19
CA LEU A 47 1.40 10.44 -1.03
C LEU A 47 0.80 11.31 0.08
N SER A 48 -0.26 12.05 -0.22
CA SER A 48 -1.02 12.86 0.74
C SER A 48 -2.21 12.12 1.37
N ASN A 49 -2.46 10.86 1.01
CA ASN A 49 -3.64 10.13 1.50
C ASN A 49 -3.54 9.74 2.98
N VAL A 50 -2.36 9.86 3.57
CA VAL A 50 -2.10 9.33 4.90
C VAL A 50 -1.28 10.32 5.73
N THR A 51 -1.66 10.42 6.99
CA THR A 51 -1.01 11.22 8.02
C THR A 51 -0.41 10.31 9.11
N SER A 52 0.37 10.88 10.03
CA SER A 52 0.87 10.10 11.16
C SER A 52 -0.24 9.63 12.10
N SER A 53 -1.38 10.33 12.13
CA SER A 53 -2.50 9.99 12.99
C SER A 53 -3.29 8.79 12.49
N ASP A 54 -3.30 8.53 11.18
CA ASP A 54 -3.88 7.28 10.65
C ASP A 54 -3.14 6.04 11.18
N ALA A 55 -1.85 6.14 11.51
CA ALA A 55 -1.12 5.03 12.13
C ALA A 55 -1.56 4.73 13.58
N GLU A 56 -2.34 5.63 14.19
CA GLU A 56 -2.89 5.44 15.53
C GLU A 56 -4.11 4.51 15.53
N GLU A 57 -4.68 4.23 14.35
CA GLU A 57 -5.73 3.21 14.15
C GLU A 57 -5.39 1.87 14.80
N ASN A 58 -6.43 1.14 15.20
CA ASN A 58 -6.24 -0.19 15.77
C ASN A 58 -5.78 -1.19 14.69
N THR A 59 -5.19 -2.31 15.11
CA THR A 59 -4.61 -3.30 14.20
C THR A 59 -5.60 -3.82 13.16
N ILE A 60 -6.88 -3.98 13.51
CA ILE A 60 -7.91 -4.48 12.58
C ILE A 60 -8.12 -3.47 11.43
N GLN A 61 -8.20 -2.18 11.75
CA GLN A 61 -8.32 -1.12 10.76
C GLN A 61 -7.06 -1.04 9.89
N LEU A 62 -5.87 -1.12 10.49
CA LEU A 62 -4.60 -1.14 9.75
C LEU A 62 -4.52 -2.34 8.79
N MET A 63 -5.04 -3.51 9.19
CA MET A 63 -5.11 -4.70 8.32
C MET A 63 -6.05 -4.52 7.12
N GLN A 64 -6.93 -3.52 7.10
CA GLN A 64 -7.80 -3.19 5.97
C GLN A 64 -7.20 -2.12 5.04
N ARG A 65 -6.21 -1.34 5.51
CA ARG A 65 -5.53 -0.31 4.69
C ARG A 65 -4.77 -0.94 3.53
N SER A 66 -4.56 -0.21 2.44
CA SER A 66 -3.77 -0.72 1.30
C SER A 66 -2.29 -0.92 1.68
N THR A 67 -1.59 -1.83 1.00
CA THR A 67 -0.15 -2.06 1.27
C THR A 67 0.68 -0.80 1.01
N ASN A 68 0.29 0.02 0.03
CA ASN A 68 0.97 1.28 -0.25
C ASN A 68 0.77 2.31 0.89
N ASP A 69 -0.44 2.38 1.46
CA ASP A 69 -0.71 3.25 2.62
C ASP A 69 0.12 2.81 3.82
N LEU A 70 0.19 1.50 4.10
CA LEU A 70 0.99 0.97 5.22
C LEU A 70 2.49 1.29 5.08
N ILE A 71 3.03 1.25 3.86
CA ILE A 71 4.42 1.68 3.58
C ILE A 71 4.59 3.17 3.90
N LEU A 72 3.64 4.01 3.51
CA LEU A 72 3.67 5.44 3.80
C LEU A 72 3.56 5.71 5.30
N MET A 73 2.64 5.03 6.01
CA MET A 73 2.51 5.10 7.47
C MET A 73 3.81 4.69 8.15
N LEU A 74 4.46 3.62 7.70
CA LEU A 74 5.71 3.13 8.30
C LEU A 74 6.81 4.20 8.23
N ARG A 75 6.87 4.97 7.12
CA ARG A 75 7.79 6.11 7.01
C ARG A 75 7.51 7.19 8.06
N LEU A 76 6.23 7.56 8.23
CA LEU A 76 5.81 8.60 9.17
C LEU A 76 6.05 8.17 10.63
N VAL A 77 5.70 6.94 10.97
CA VAL A 77 5.91 6.36 12.31
C VAL A 77 7.39 6.28 12.66
N ARG A 78 8.24 5.82 11.72
CA ARG A 78 9.70 5.78 11.95
C ARG A 78 10.27 7.18 12.18
N GLN A 79 9.73 8.21 11.52
CA GLN A 79 10.11 9.60 11.76
C GLN A 79 9.68 10.09 13.14
N LYS A 80 8.44 9.81 13.56
CA LYS A 80 7.97 10.12 14.92
C LYS A 80 8.84 9.44 15.98
N ARG A 81 9.12 8.14 15.83
CA ARG A 81 10.01 7.38 16.71
C ARG A 81 11.39 8.03 16.81
N ALA A 82 12.00 8.39 15.68
CA ALA A 82 13.31 9.05 15.66
C ALA A 82 13.28 10.41 16.37
N ASN A 83 12.22 11.20 16.20
CA ASN A 83 12.05 12.48 16.88
C ASN A 83 11.97 12.30 18.41
N PHE A 84 11.14 11.36 18.89
CA PHE A 84 11.03 11.10 20.33
C PHE A 84 12.31 10.51 20.94
N TYR A 85 13.03 9.67 20.19
CA TYR A 85 14.35 9.21 20.61
C TYR A 85 15.33 10.38 20.79
N ASN A 86 15.35 11.32 19.84
CA ASN A 86 16.19 12.51 19.94
C ASN A 86 15.77 13.40 21.12
N TYR A 87 14.47 13.60 21.37
CA TYR A 87 14.00 14.34 22.54
C TYR A 87 14.42 13.68 23.83
N LEU A 88 14.23 12.37 23.96
CA LEU A 88 14.66 11.61 25.13
C LEU A 88 16.16 11.76 25.39
N ARG A 89 16.98 11.70 24.32
CA ARG A 89 18.43 11.91 24.42
C ARG A 89 18.79 13.31 24.95
N VAL A 90 18.12 14.35 24.45
CA VAL A 90 18.35 15.74 24.91
C VAL A 90 17.91 15.92 26.37
N LEU A 91 16.73 15.41 26.74
CA LEU A 91 16.19 15.52 28.09
C LEU A 91 17.04 14.76 29.12
N ASN A 92 17.52 13.57 28.77
CA ASN A 92 18.41 12.81 29.65
C ASN A 92 19.72 13.56 29.90
N LYS A 93 20.32 14.15 28.87
CA LYS A 93 21.51 14.98 29.03
C LYS A 93 21.24 16.20 29.92
N ALA A 94 20.09 16.86 29.74
CA ALA A 94 19.71 17.98 30.59
C ALA A 94 19.53 17.56 32.05
N ASN A 95 18.94 16.38 32.31
CA ASN A 95 18.78 15.82 33.66
C ASN A 95 20.09 15.46 34.35
N GLU A 96 21.16 15.14 33.61
CA GLU A 96 22.50 14.95 34.17
C GLU A 96 23.09 16.26 34.71
N GLU A 97 22.73 17.40 34.09
CA GLU A 97 23.17 18.73 34.50
C GLU A 97 22.25 19.33 35.57
N GLN A 98 20.92 19.16 35.43
CA GLN A 98 19.89 19.67 36.32
C GLN A 98 18.62 18.81 36.24
N SER A 99 18.19 18.23 37.38
CA SER A 99 17.11 17.23 37.48
C SER A 99 15.67 17.72 37.17
N ASP A 100 15.51 18.88 36.55
CA ASP A 100 14.21 19.55 36.37
C ASP A 100 13.36 18.96 35.23
N TYR A 101 13.92 18.04 34.43
CA TYR A 101 13.29 17.49 33.22
C TYR A 101 12.89 16.02 33.35
N GLN A 102 12.85 15.45 34.57
CA GLN A 102 12.55 14.04 34.77
C GLN A 102 11.15 13.65 34.27
N GLU A 103 10.14 14.46 34.54
CA GLU A 103 8.77 14.20 34.10
C GLU A 103 8.65 14.24 32.56
N HIS A 104 9.28 15.25 31.92
CA HIS A 104 9.32 15.36 30.47
C HIS A 104 10.04 14.16 29.81
N ALA A 105 11.12 13.68 30.42
CA ALA A 105 11.82 12.48 29.95
C ALA A 105 10.93 11.23 30.05
N ALA A 106 10.17 11.08 31.15
CA ALA A 106 9.24 9.97 31.32
C ALA A 106 8.11 9.98 30.27
N ILE A 107 7.52 11.13 29.98
CA ILE A 107 6.49 11.28 28.93
C ILE A 107 7.09 10.93 27.56
N SER A 108 8.24 11.51 27.22
CA SER A 108 8.92 11.25 25.93
C SER A 108 9.29 9.78 25.77
N GLY A 109 9.64 9.09 26.87
CA GLY A 109 9.89 7.66 26.88
C GLY A 109 8.66 6.82 26.53
N LYS A 110 7.48 7.17 27.07
CA LYS A 110 6.21 6.51 26.74
C LYS A 110 5.84 6.71 25.27
N ASP A 111 6.03 7.92 24.75
CA ASP A 111 5.77 8.21 23.33
C ASP A 111 6.74 7.43 22.42
N TYR A 112 8.02 7.37 22.77
CA TYR A 112 9.00 6.56 22.04
C TYR A 112 8.60 5.08 22.01
N GLU A 113 8.18 4.51 23.14
CA GLU A 113 7.71 3.13 23.20
C GLU A 113 6.47 2.93 22.34
N TYR A 114 5.49 3.83 22.44
CA TYR A 114 4.25 3.78 21.65
C TYR A 114 4.55 3.74 20.14
N TRP A 115 5.35 4.69 19.64
CA TRP A 115 5.69 4.74 18.21
C TRP A 115 6.58 3.57 17.78
N THR A 116 7.38 3.01 18.67
CA THR A 116 8.15 1.77 18.41
C THR A 116 7.20 0.58 18.21
N ARG A 117 6.21 0.40 19.08
CA ARG A 117 5.21 -0.66 18.94
C ARG A 117 4.37 -0.48 17.68
N LYS A 118 3.96 0.75 17.35
CA LYS A 118 3.26 1.06 16.09
C LYS A 118 4.11 0.72 14.86
N ALA A 119 5.41 0.99 14.87
CA ALA A 119 6.31 0.57 13.79
C ALA A 119 6.28 -0.96 13.63
N TRP A 120 6.37 -1.72 14.72
CA TRP A 120 6.34 -3.18 14.67
C TRP A 120 5.00 -3.73 14.15
N VAL A 121 3.87 -3.12 14.51
CA VAL A 121 2.57 -3.51 13.96
C VAL A 121 2.57 -3.37 12.44
N LEU A 122 2.99 -2.21 11.92
CA LEU A 122 3.04 -1.96 10.48
C LEU A 122 4.04 -2.88 9.76
N GLU A 123 5.22 -3.10 10.35
CA GLU A 123 6.26 -4.00 9.82
C GLU A 123 5.75 -5.44 9.68
N ASN A 124 5.00 -5.93 10.67
CA ASN A 124 4.47 -7.29 10.62
C ASN A 124 3.29 -7.42 9.66
N ILE A 125 2.36 -6.45 9.60
CA ILE A 125 1.29 -6.47 8.58
C ILE A 125 1.90 -6.46 7.17
N LEU A 126 2.95 -5.66 6.94
CA LEU A 126 3.64 -5.65 5.65
C LEU A 126 4.30 -7.00 5.35
N ARG A 127 5.00 -7.61 6.32
CA ARG A 127 5.60 -8.94 6.15
C ARG A 127 4.57 -10.01 5.85
N ASP A 128 3.42 -9.98 6.50
CA ASP A 128 2.34 -10.94 6.26
C ASP A 128 1.82 -10.84 4.82
N ARG A 129 1.79 -9.64 4.23
CA ARG A 129 1.26 -9.40 2.88
C ARG A 129 2.26 -9.64 1.75
N THR A 130 3.54 -9.35 1.96
CA THR A 130 4.54 -9.30 0.87
C THR A 130 5.76 -10.18 1.14
N GLY A 131 5.87 -10.78 2.33
CA GLY A 131 7.06 -11.49 2.81
C GLY A 131 8.17 -10.59 3.32
N VAL A 132 8.09 -9.26 3.15
CA VAL A 132 9.16 -8.31 3.52
C VAL A 132 8.61 -6.90 3.80
N PHE A 133 9.28 -6.10 4.64
CA PHE A 133 9.02 -4.67 4.70
C PHE A 133 10.24 -3.88 4.18
N PRO A 134 10.05 -2.68 3.58
CA PRO A 134 11.18 -1.86 3.18
C PRO A 134 11.99 -1.38 4.39
N GLU A 135 13.29 -1.68 4.42
CA GLU A 135 14.18 -1.23 5.50
C GLU A 135 14.34 0.29 5.49
N LYS A 136 14.46 0.88 4.28
CA LYS A 136 14.55 2.33 4.06
C LYS A 136 13.42 2.79 3.16
N ILE A 137 12.73 3.86 3.57
CA ILE A 137 11.63 4.47 2.82
C ILE A 137 12.00 5.94 2.58
N THR A 138 12.67 6.22 1.48
CA THR A 138 13.05 7.58 1.07
C THR A 138 11.94 8.24 0.26
N ASP A 139 12.03 9.54 0.05
CA ASP A 139 11.08 10.25 -0.82
C ASP A 139 11.15 9.71 -2.25
N ASP A 140 12.36 9.43 -2.76
CA ASP A 140 12.56 8.76 -4.05
C ASP A 140 11.89 7.39 -4.13
N TYR A 141 11.96 6.61 -3.04
CA TYR A 141 11.28 5.32 -2.96
C TYR A 141 9.76 5.51 -3.11
N LEU A 142 9.17 6.45 -2.38
CA LEU A 142 7.73 6.74 -2.41
C LEU A 142 7.28 7.30 -3.77
N LEU A 143 8.03 8.23 -4.35
CA LEU A 143 7.79 8.76 -5.69
C LEU A 143 7.87 7.66 -6.76
N SER A 144 8.85 6.76 -6.64
CA SER A 144 8.97 5.62 -7.55
C SER A 144 7.79 4.65 -7.42
N LEU A 145 7.25 4.47 -6.21
CA LEU A 145 6.10 3.62 -5.94
C LEU A 145 4.83 4.24 -6.53
N SER A 146 4.61 5.53 -6.33
CA SER A 146 3.50 6.30 -6.92
C SER A 146 3.52 6.25 -8.44
N ARG A 147 4.65 6.56 -9.08
CA ARG A 147 4.79 6.47 -10.54
C ARG A 147 4.53 5.06 -11.08
N ARG A 148 4.93 4.02 -10.34
CA ARG A 148 4.65 2.62 -10.71
C ARG A 148 3.16 2.30 -10.62
N ALA A 149 2.49 2.75 -9.57
CA ALA A 149 1.04 2.59 -9.42
C ALA A 149 0.29 3.23 -10.60
N ASP A 150 0.59 4.49 -10.92
CA ASP A 150 -0.03 5.21 -12.04
C ASP A 150 0.24 4.52 -13.38
N LYS A 151 1.48 4.07 -13.60
CA LYS A 151 1.85 3.33 -14.81
C LYS A 151 1.09 2.01 -14.93
N ILE A 152 0.81 1.32 -13.82
CA ILE A 152 0.04 0.07 -13.82
C ILE A 152 -1.44 0.37 -14.08
N ASN A 153 -2.00 1.39 -13.44
CA ASN A 153 -3.37 1.85 -13.63
C ASN A 153 -3.68 2.15 -15.11
N GLY A 154 -2.73 2.70 -15.86
CA GLY A 154 -2.87 2.96 -17.31
C GLY A 154 -2.59 1.77 -18.24
N LYS A 155 -2.33 0.56 -17.74
CA LYS A 155 -2.04 -0.62 -18.57
C LYS A 155 -3.25 -1.53 -18.73
N SER A 156 -3.82 -1.57 -19.93
CA SER A 156 -4.87 -2.54 -20.27
C SER A 156 -4.40 -4.00 -20.25
N MET A 157 -5.33 -4.91 -19.96
CA MET A 157 -5.16 -6.37 -19.88
C MET A 157 -5.46 -7.05 -21.22
N LYS A 158 -5.07 -6.42 -22.35
CA LYS A 158 -5.31 -6.98 -23.70
C LYS A 158 -4.18 -7.91 -24.12
N ILE A 159 -4.51 -9.15 -24.44
CA ILE A 159 -3.57 -10.11 -25.04
C ILE A 159 -3.46 -9.82 -26.53
N ARG A 160 -2.26 -9.47 -27.00
CA ARG A 160 -1.99 -9.34 -28.44
C ARG A 160 -1.77 -10.74 -29.02
N ALA A 161 -2.56 -11.13 -30.02
CA ALA A 161 -2.27 -12.34 -30.78
C ALA A 161 -0.91 -12.18 -31.50
N LYS A 162 0.04 -13.10 -31.28
CA LYS A 162 1.23 -13.21 -32.14
C LYS A 162 0.76 -13.77 -33.48
N LYS A 163 1.08 -13.09 -34.58
CA LYS A 163 0.99 -13.68 -35.93
C LYS A 163 1.95 -14.88 -35.97
N GLN A 164 1.42 -16.09 -35.96
CA GLN A 164 2.20 -17.27 -36.35
C GLN A 164 2.32 -17.23 -37.87
N THR A 165 3.50 -16.89 -38.38
CA THR A 165 3.84 -17.09 -39.79
C THR A 165 4.06 -18.59 -39.99
N ILE A 166 3.01 -19.31 -40.39
CA ILE A 166 3.15 -20.67 -40.90
C ILE A 166 3.91 -20.53 -42.22
N LYS A 167 5.17 -20.98 -42.25
CA LYS A 167 5.91 -21.13 -43.50
C LYS A 167 5.45 -22.45 -44.10
N ASP A 168 4.56 -22.38 -45.09
CA ASP A 168 4.25 -23.53 -45.92
C ASP A 168 5.55 -24.00 -46.58
N THR A 169 6.03 -25.16 -46.15
CA THR A 169 7.15 -25.82 -46.80
C THR A 169 6.54 -26.57 -47.98
N GLN A 170 6.58 -25.96 -49.16
CA GLN A 170 6.23 -26.64 -50.40
C GLN A 170 7.29 -27.72 -50.66
N GLY A 171 6.84 -28.98 -50.67
CA GLY A 171 7.59 -30.11 -51.22
C GLY A 171 7.35 -30.26 -52.71
#